data_AF-A0A8S0W7T5-F1
#
_entry.id   AF-A0A8S0W7T5-F1
#
_cell.length_a   1.000
_cell.length_b   1.000
_cell.length_c   1.000
_cell.angle_alpha   90.00
_cell.angle_beta   90.00
_cell.angle_gamma   90.00
#
_symmetry.space_group_name_H-M   'P 1'
#
loop_
_entity.id
_entity.type
_entity.pdbx_description
1 polymer ?
#
loop_
_entity_poly.entity_id
_entity_poly.type
_entity_poly.pdbx_seq_one_letter_code
_entity_poly.pdbx_strand_id
1 'polypeptide(L)'
;MVPEPKGRFSAYRQSLTTISVRTGAPLPSLILSFGILHELTAIVPLVGFFYGARALGIGERVVAAVIEDRQTGRATNSDGVIGSLLDDARPSWAKQKMRAWVEEGDRWAIRIGRRYGVFGYEKREPGVKDDVEEMSKVSLSRHLAGDVANAVFAYGATKALLPLRLGASIYLSPMFSRGIIEPIRKTILQTFRRS
;
A
#
# COMPACT_ATOMS: atom_id res chain seq x y z
N MET A 1 20.91 -34.17 3.26
CA MET A 1 19.65 -33.76 2.61
C MET A 1 19.02 -32.66 3.46
N VAL A 2 19.09 -31.41 3.01
CA VAL A 2 18.38 -30.29 3.68
C VAL A 2 16.94 -30.32 3.16
N PRO A 3 15.91 -30.35 4.02
CA PRO A 3 14.53 -30.42 3.57
C PRO A 3 14.19 -29.19 2.71
N GLU A 4 13.62 -29.42 1.53
CA GLU A 4 13.09 -28.33 0.70
C GLU A 4 12.02 -27.57 1.49
N PRO A 5 12.19 -26.25 1.66
CA PRO A 5 11.25 -25.51 2.47
C PRO A 5 10.01 -25.17 1.64
N LYS A 6 8.95 -25.95 1.83
CA LYS A 6 7.62 -25.72 1.23
C LYS A 6 6.95 -24.48 1.85
N GLY A 7 6.70 -23.45 1.04
CA GLY A 7 5.80 -22.33 1.37
C GLY A 7 6.34 -20.95 0.98
N ARG A 8 5.47 -19.96 0.73
CA ARG A 8 5.84 -18.60 0.28
C ARG A 8 6.79 -17.85 1.25
N PHE A 9 6.84 -18.28 2.50
CA PHE A 9 7.71 -17.74 3.55
C PHE A 9 9.11 -18.37 3.56
N SER A 10 9.35 -19.47 2.84
CA SER A 10 10.65 -20.14 2.84
C SER A 10 11.73 -19.31 2.15
N ALA A 11 11.39 -18.71 1.01
CA ALA A 11 12.28 -17.81 0.28
C ALA A 11 12.72 -16.63 1.16
N TYR A 12 11.77 -16.00 1.87
CA TYR A 12 12.07 -14.92 2.82
C TYR A 12 12.93 -15.38 3.98
N ARG A 13 12.63 -16.54 4.59
CA ARG A 13 13.46 -17.10 5.66
C ARG A 13 14.87 -17.43 5.18
N GLN A 14 15.03 -17.94 3.96
CA GLN A 14 16.34 -18.20 3.37
C GLN A 14 17.14 -16.92 3.18
N SER A 15 16.54 -15.87 2.58
CA SER A 15 17.20 -14.58 2.41
C SER A 15 17.61 -13.95 3.75
N LEU A 16 16.73 -14.00 4.77
CA LEU A 16 17.04 -13.51 6.11
C LEU A 16 18.10 -14.36 6.82
N THR A 17 18.15 -15.67 6.56
CA THR A 17 19.19 -16.57 7.10
C THR A 17 20.54 -16.24 6.50
N THR A 18 20.63 -16.05 5.18
CA THR A 18 21.87 -15.62 4.52
C THR A 18 22.38 -14.28 5.05
N ILE A 19 21.47 -13.33 5.29
CA ILE A 19 21.81 -12.03 5.86
C ILE A 19 22.24 -12.15 7.32
N SER A 20 21.56 -12.97 8.13
CA SER A 20 21.95 -13.24 9.53
C SER A 20 23.36 -13.84 9.62
N VAL A 21 23.68 -14.83 8.78
CA VAL A 21 25.02 -15.44 8.71
C VAL A 21 26.09 -14.40 8.33
N ARG A 22 25.79 -13.49 7.39
CA ARG A 22 26.73 -12.43 6.99
C ARG A 22 26.88 -11.30 8.01
N THR A 23 25.86 -11.05 8.82
CA THR A 23 25.80 -9.86 9.70
C THR A 23 25.96 -10.21 11.19
N GLY A 24 26.00 -11.49 11.56
CA GLY A 24 26.12 -11.94 12.95
C GLY A 24 24.91 -11.59 13.83
N ALA A 25 23.84 -11.03 13.26
CA ALA A 25 22.65 -10.66 14.02
C ALA A 25 21.75 -11.88 14.26
N PRO A 26 21.19 -12.07 15.47
CA PRO A 26 20.36 -13.23 15.78
C PRO A 26 19.08 -13.24 14.94
N LEU A 27 18.84 -14.36 14.23
CA LEU A 27 17.70 -14.62 13.33
C LEU A 27 16.33 -14.08 13.83
N PRO A 28 15.91 -14.30 15.09
CA PRO A 28 14.62 -13.82 15.57
C PRO A 28 14.50 -12.29 15.58
N SER A 29 15.58 -11.60 15.95
CA SER A 29 15.62 -10.13 15.98
C SER A 29 15.56 -9.53 14.58
N LEU A 30 16.17 -10.20 13.60
CA LEU A 30 16.18 -9.77 12.20
C LEU A 30 14.81 -9.94 11.56
N ILE A 31 14.10 -11.03 11.85
CA ILE A 31 12.71 -11.25 11.40
C ILE A 31 11.79 -10.18 11.99
N LEU A 32 11.92 -9.88 13.29
CA LEU A 32 11.14 -8.84 13.94
C LEU A 32 11.42 -7.46 13.34
N SER A 33 12.69 -7.12 13.12
CA SER A 33 13.11 -5.87 12.49
C SER A 33 12.54 -5.72 11.09
N PHE A 34 12.63 -6.79 10.28
CA PHE A 34 12.08 -6.82 8.94
C PHE A 34 10.56 -6.61 8.95
N GLY A 35 9.85 -7.30 9.84
CA GLY A 35 8.40 -7.14 9.99
C GLY A 35 8.01 -5.70 10.35
N ILE A 36 8.62 -5.13 11.38
CA ILE A 36 8.35 -3.75 11.81
C ILE A 36 8.64 -2.77 10.68
N LEU A 37 9.77 -2.93 9.99
CA LEU A 37 10.15 -2.03 8.92
C LEU A 37 9.23 -2.18 7.68
N HIS A 38 8.79 -3.40 7.38
CA HIS A 38 7.80 -3.67 6.35
C HIS A 38 6.46 -2.95 6.63
N GLU A 39 6.01 -2.98 7.88
CA GLU A 39 4.78 -2.28 8.28
C GLU A 39 4.95 -0.77 8.26
N LEU A 40 6.06 -0.24 8.78
CA LEU A 40 6.34 1.20 8.76
C LEU A 40 6.42 1.75 7.34
N THR A 41 7.08 1.02 6.44
CA THR A 41 7.17 1.39 5.03
C THR A 41 5.84 1.20 4.29
N ALA A 42 4.82 0.58 4.88
CA ALA A 42 3.46 0.57 4.35
C ALA A 42 2.62 1.75 4.88
N ILE A 43 2.74 2.07 6.17
CA ILE A 43 1.93 3.12 6.83
C ILE A 43 2.41 4.52 6.44
N VAL A 44 3.72 4.78 6.51
CA VAL A 44 4.27 6.11 6.28
C VAL A 44 3.97 6.63 4.87
N PRO A 45 4.20 5.86 3.79
CA PRO A 45 3.85 6.32 2.45
C PRO A 45 2.33 6.45 2.26
N LEU A 46 1.52 5.57 2.85
CA LEU A 46 0.06 5.66 2.75
C LEU A 46 -0.46 6.98 3.33
N VAL A 47 -0.03 7.31 4.55
CA VAL A 47 -0.41 8.56 5.21
C VAL A 47 0.19 9.77 4.49
N GLY A 48 1.46 9.69 4.09
CA GLY A 48 2.15 10.76 3.38
C GLY A 48 1.50 11.09 2.03
N PHE A 49 1.17 10.06 1.23
CA PHE A 49 0.46 10.26 -0.03
C PHE A 49 -0.94 10.80 0.16
N PHE A 50 -1.66 10.39 1.20
CA PHE A 50 -3.00 10.92 1.48
C PHE A 50 -2.95 12.42 1.77
N TYR A 51 -2.13 12.85 2.73
CA TYR A 51 -2.02 14.27 3.07
C TYR A 51 -1.39 15.09 1.95
N GLY A 52 -0.40 14.54 1.23
CA GLY A 52 0.20 15.20 0.08
C GLY A 52 -0.82 15.39 -1.06
N ALA A 53 -1.61 14.37 -1.39
CA ALA A 53 -2.65 14.46 -2.40
C ALA A 53 -3.75 15.44 -2.00
N ARG A 54 -4.15 15.44 -0.72
CA ARG A 54 -5.13 16.38 -0.16
C ARG A 54 -4.62 17.82 -0.20
N ALA A 55 -3.36 18.07 0.13
CA ALA A 55 -2.77 19.41 0.13
C ALA A 55 -2.62 19.98 -1.29
N LEU A 56 -2.32 19.11 -2.27
CA LEU A 56 -2.04 19.52 -3.65
C LEU A 56 -3.24 19.37 -4.59
N GLY A 57 -4.35 18.76 -4.14
CA GLY A 57 -5.52 18.46 -4.97
C GLY A 57 -5.24 17.48 -6.11
N ILE A 58 -4.20 16.64 -5.99
CA ILE A 58 -3.77 15.72 -7.06
C ILE A 58 -4.63 14.46 -7.09
N GLY A 59 -5.12 14.00 -5.93
CA GLY A 59 -5.86 12.74 -5.82
C GLY A 59 -7.12 12.73 -6.68
N GLU A 60 -7.93 13.78 -6.60
CA GLU A 60 -9.13 13.96 -7.40
C GLU A 60 -8.84 13.93 -8.90
N ARG A 61 -7.83 14.68 -9.35
CA ARG A 61 -7.47 14.79 -10.77
C ARG A 61 -7.01 13.45 -11.36
N VAL A 62 -6.17 12.73 -10.61
CA VAL A 62 -5.65 11.43 -11.07
C VAL A 62 -6.75 10.38 -11.09
N VAL A 63 -7.59 10.32 -10.06
CA VAL A 63 -8.69 9.35 -10.00
C VAL A 63 -9.74 9.66 -11.07
N ALA A 64 -10.09 10.94 -11.26
CA ALA A 64 -11.00 11.37 -12.31
C ALA A 64 -10.49 10.99 -13.70
N ALA A 65 -9.21 11.22 -14.02
CA ALA A 65 -8.62 10.84 -15.31
C ALA A 65 -8.70 9.31 -15.56
N VAL A 66 -8.50 8.49 -14.53
CA VAL A 66 -8.59 7.02 -14.65
C VAL A 66 -10.05 6.56 -14.86
N ILE A 67 -11.02 7.29 -14.31
CA ILE A 67 -12.46 7.00 -14.46
C ILE A 67 -12.99 7.51 -15.80
N GLU A 68 -12.58 8.71 -16.24
CA GLU A 68 -12.97 9.30 -17.52
C GLU A 68 -12.46 8.45 -18.69
N ASP A 69 -11.21 7.98 -18.62
CA ASP A 69 -10.63 7.02 -19.57
C ASP A 69 -11.45 5.70 -19.64
N ARG A 70 -12.24 5.37 -18.61
CA ARG A 70 -13.15 4.19 -18.63
C ARG A 70 -14.37 4.46 -19.50
N GLN A 71 -14.90 5.67 -19.45
CA GLN A 71 -16.10 6.07 -20.16
C GLN A 71 -15.78 6.29 -21.65
N THR A 72 -14.66 6.95 -21.96
CA THR A 72 -14.20 7.17 -23.34
C THR A 72 -13.75 5.89 -24.02
N GLY A 73 -13.04 4.99 -23.33
CA GLY A 73 -12.69 3.66 -23.86
C GLY A 73 -13.89 2.74 -24.11
N ARG A 74 -15.09 3.11 -23.65
CA ARG A 74 -16.35 2.45 -24.00
C ARG A 74 -17.06 3.11 -25.20
N ALA A 75 -16.55 4.25 -25.69
CA ALA A 75 -17.14 5.06 -26.75
C ALA A 75 -16.24 5.28 -27.99
N THR A 76 -14.93 5.01 -27.96
CA THR A 76 -14.02 5.34 -29.08
C THR A 76 -13.41 4.10 -29.77
N ASN A 77 -14.15 3.54 -30.73
CA ASN A 77 -13.59 2.95 -31.95
C ASN A 77 -13.52 4.05 -33.03
N SER A 78 -12.74 5.12 -32.81
CA SER A 78 -12.63 6.21 -33.80
C SER A 78 -11.31 6.99 -33.63
N ASP A 79 -10.34 6.63 -34.47
CA ASP A 79 -9.24 7.40 -35.07
C ASP A 79 -8.74 8.71 -34.46
N GLY A 80 -7.44 8.73 -34.14
CA GLY A 80 -6.65 9.96 -33.89
C GLY A 80 -5.14 9.71 -33.90
N VAL A 81 -4.50 9.87 -35.06
CA VAL A 81 -3.08 9.54 -35.36
C VAL A 81 -2.04 10.36 -34.54
N ILE A 82 -2.41 11.53 -34.03
CA ILE A 82 -1.46 12.43 -33.32
C ILE A 82 -1.37 12.11 -31.81
N GLY A 83 -2.38 11.45 -31.23
CA GLY A 83 -2.36 11.02 -29.83
C GLY A 83 -1.52 9.76 -29.57
N SER A 84 -1.32 8.90 -30.59
CA SER A 84 -0.66 7.61 -30.40
C SER A 84 0.87 7.72 -30.22
N LEU A 85 1.51 8.80 -30.69
CA LEU A 85 2.97 8.94 -30.63
C LEU A 85 3.52 9.19 -29.22
N LEU A 86 2.69 9.70 -28.31
CA LEU A 86 3.04 9.86 -26.88
C LEU A 86 2.43 8.74 -26.01
N ASP A 87 1.44 8.00 -26.52
CA ASP A 87 0.66 7.03 -25.75
C ASP A 87 1.17 5.57 -25.88
N ASP A 88 2.10 5.31 -26.82
CA ASP A 88 2.59 3.96 -27.15
C ASP A 88 3.71 3.42 -26.22
N ALA A 89 4.26 4.23 -25.31
CA ALA A 89 5.38 3.83 -24.46
C ALA A 89 4.97 3.31 -23.06
N ARG A 90 3.69 3.38 -22.68
CA ARG A 90 3.16 2.75 -21.46
C ARG A 90 2.25 1.58 -21.84
N PRO A 91 2.66 0.32 -21.57
CA PRO A 91 1.90 -0.83 -22.03
C PRO A 91 0.50 -0.85 -21.38
N SER A 92 -0.51 -1.20 -22.19
CA SER A 92 -1.93 -1.36 -21.82
C SER A 92 -2.15 -2.04 -20.45
N TRP A 93 -1.26 -2.96 -20.06
CA TRP A 93 -1.29 -3.59 -18.74
C TRP A 93 -1.22 -2.60 -17.57
N ALA A 94 -0.42 -1.53 -17.68
CA ALA A 94 -0.24 -0.55 -16.62
C ALA A 94 -1.52 0.26 -16.41
N LYS A 95 -2.17 0.67 -17.51
CA LYS A 95 -3.48 1.33 -17.48
C LYS A 95 -4.53 0.41 -16.85
N GLN A 96 -4.60 -0.86 -17.27
CA GLN A 96 -5.52 -1.84 -16.68
C GLN A 96 -5.26 -2.07 -15.19
N LYS A 97 -3.98 -2.11 -14.78
CA LYS A 97 -3.60 -2.33 -13.38
C LYS A 97 -3.95 -1.13 -12.51
N MET A 98 -3.71 0.09 -13.00
CA MET A 98 -4.12 1.32 -12.30
C MET A 98 -5.63 1.35 -12.08
N ARG A 99 -6.43 0.95 -13.08
CA ARG A 99 -7.89 0.84 -12.93
C ARG A 99 -8.28 -0.15 -11.84
N ALA A 100 -7.68 -1.34 -11.85
CA ALA A 100 -7.94 -2.35 -10.82
C ALA A 100 -7.57 -1.84 -9.42
N TRP A 101 -6.48 -1.08 -9.28
CA TRP A 101 -6.08 -0.48 -8.00
C TRP A 101 -7.00 0.65 -7.55
N VAL A 102 -7.52 1.46 -8.47
CA VAL A 102 -8.52 2.50 -8.16
C VAL A 102 -9.81 1.85 -7.65
N GLU A 103 -10.33 0.84 -8.34
CA GLU A 103 -11.54 0.12 -7.91
C GLU A 103 -11.35 -0.58 -6.56
N GLU A 104 -10.19 -1.20 -6.34
CA GLU A 104 -9.88 -1.84 -5.07
C GLU A 104 -9.68 -0.82 -3.94
N GLY A 105 -9.04 0.30 -4.26
CA GLY A 105 -8.86 1.43 -3.37
C GLY A 105 -10.18 2.03 -2.93
N ASP A 106 -11.15 2.16 -3.84
CA ASP A 106 -12.47 2.71 -3.55
C ASP A 106 -13.24 1.80 -2.57
N ARG A 107 -13.26 0.49 -2.85
CA ARG A 107 -13.83 -0.50 -1.91
C ARG A 107 -13.13 -0.50 -0.55
N TRP A 108 -11.82 -0.31 -0.53
CA TRP A 108 -11.04 -0.20 0.70
C TRP A 108 -11.37 1.08 1.47
N ALA A 109 -11.45 2.22 0.78
CA ALA A 109 -11.77 3.52 1.36
C ALA A 109 -13.17 3.52 1.97
N ILE A 110 -14.16 2.90 1.31
CA ILE A 110 -15.49 2.68 1.86
C ILE A 110 -15.43 1.84 3.13
N ARG A 111 -14.73 0.70 3.11
CA ARG A 111 -14.68 -0.23 4.25
C ARG A 111 -14.03 0.40 5.47
N ILE A 112 -12.90 1.08 5.28
CA ILE A 112 -12.15 1.75 6.36
C ILE A 112 -12.88 3.03 6.80
N GLY A 113 -13.36 3.80 5.83
CA GLY A 113 -14.19 4.98 6.01
C GLY A 113 -15.38 4.72 6.92
N ARG A 114 -16.21 3.75 6.56
CA ARG A 114 -17.37 3.34 7.38
C ARG A 114 -16.96 2.71 8.71
N ARG A 115 -15.90 1.91 8.76
CA ARG A 115 -15.48 1.27 10.02
C ARG A 115 -15.07 2.29 11.09
N TYR A 116 -14.43 3.39 10.68
CA TYR A 116 -13.85 4.35 11.61
C TYR A 116 -14.48 5.76 11.57
N GLY A 117 -15.38 6.03 10.62
CA GLY A 117 -15.96 7.36 10.42
C GLY A 117 -14.97 8.34 9.78
N VAL A 118 -14.19 7.88 8.79
CA VAL A 118 -13.11 8.66 8.15
C VAL A 118 -13.41 8.90 6.67
N PHE A 119 -12.69 9.84 6.04
CA PHE A 119 -12.89 10.25 4.63
C PHE A 119 -14.29 10.82 4.31
N GLY A 120 -14.98 11.35 5.32
CA GLY A 120 -16.34 11.87 5.20
C GLY A 120 -17.44 10.82 5.33
N TYR A 121 -17.09 9.54 5.51
CA TYR A 121 -18.09 8.50 5.82
C TYR A 121 -18.51 8.55 7.27
N GLU A 122 -19.80 8.29 7.52
CA GLU A 122 -20.31 8.06 8.86
C GLU A 122 -19.89 6.69 9.37
N LYS A 123 -19.56 6.63 10.66
CA LYS A 123 -19.16 5.38 11.32
C LYS A 123 -20.34 4.40 11.30
N ARG A 124 -20.08 3.19 10.81
CA ARG A 124 -21.05 2.10 10.70
C ARG A 124 -21.56 1.66 12.06
N GLU A 125 -22.87 1.52 12.17
CA GLU A 125 -23.51 0.92 13.33
C GLU A 125 -23.31 -0.61 13.34
N PRO A 126 -23.06 -1.22 14.52
CA PRO A 126 -22.90 -2.66 14.64
C PRO A 126 -24.14 -3.41 14.10
N GLY A 127 -23.96 -4.30 13.12
CA GLY A 127 -25.02 -5.19 12.60
C GLY A 127 -25.65 -4.76 11.26
N VAL A 128 -25.55 -3.49 10.86
CA VAL A 128 -26.01 -3.02 9.54
C VAL A 128 -25.07 -3.56 8.46
N LYS A 129 -25.56 -4.07 7.33
CA LYS A 129 -24.73 -4.40 6.15
C LYS A 129 -24.69 -3.22 5.21
N ASP A 130 -23.50 -2.75 4.88
CA ASP A 130 -23.34 -1.67 3.90
C ASP A 130 -23.24 -2.24 2.49
N ASP A 131 -24.06 -1.70 1.58
CA ASP A 131 -23.96 -1.99 0.16
C ASP A 131 -22.80 -1.17 -0.45
N VAL A 132 -21.61 -1.76 -0.41
CA VAL A 132 -20.35 -1.15 -0.88
C VAL A 132 -20.46 -0.68 -2.33
N GLU A 133 -21.18 -1.41 -3.18
CA GLU A 133 -21.35 -1.06 -4.59
C GLU A 133 -22.26 0.16 -4.81
N GLU A 134 -23.33 0.28 -4.03
CA GLU A 134 -24.21 1.45 -4.08
C GLU A 134 -23.47 2.70 -3.56
N MET A 135 -22.76 2.56 -2.44
CA MET A 135 -22.01 3.68 -1.87
C MET A 135 -20.82 4.12 -2.73
N SER A 136 -20.21 3.22 -3.51
CA SER A 136 -19.19 3.58 -4.50
C SER A 136 -19.75 4.55 -5.54
N LYS A 137 -20.93 4.25 -6.10
CA LYS A 137 -21.63 5.12 -7.06
C LYS A 137 -21.98 6.49 -6.43
N VAL A 138 -22.40 6.48 -5.17
CA VAL A 138 -22.79 7.70 -4.44
C VAL A 138 -21.57 8.57 -4.06
N SER A 139 -20.46 7.94 -3.66
CA SER A 139 -19.23 8.64 -3.25
C SER A 139 -18.56 9.35 -4.42
N LEU A 140 -18.67 8.78 -5.63
CA LEU A 140 -18.18 9.39 -6.87
C LEU A 140 -18.91 10.69 -7.25
N SER A 141 -20.14 10.91 -6.77
CA SER A 141 -21.00 12.04 -7.18
C SER A 141 -21.08 13.20 -6.18
N ARG A 142 -20.62 13.04 -4.93
CA ARG A 142 -20.73 14.08 -3.88
C ARG A 142 -19.34 14.54 -3.40
N HIS A 143 -19.29 15.62 -2.61
CA HIS A 143 -18.06 16.16 -1.96
C HIS A 143 -17.24 15.12 -1.15
N LEU A 144 -17.83 13.96 -0.84
CA LEU A 144 -17.12 12.75 -0.42
C LEU A 144 -15.99 12.35 -1.39
N ALA A 145 -16.13 12.68 -2.67
CA ALA A 145 -15.20 12.38 -3.74
C ALA A 145 -13.79 12.90 -3.47
N GLY A 146 -13.62 14.02 -2.77
CA GLY A 146 -12.29 14.60 -2.55
C GLY A 146 -11.41 13.77 -1.63
N ASP A 147 -11.87 13.55 -0.40
CA ASP A 147 -11.14 12.74 0.58
C ASP A 147 -11.07 11.26 0.18
N VAL A 148 -12.14 10.75 -0.44
CA VAL A 148 -12.14 9.39 -0.98
C VAL A 148 -11.14 9.27 -2.12
N ALA A 149 -11.10 10.19 -3.09
CA ALA A 149 -10.12 10.15 -4.18
C ALA A 149 -8.68 10.25 -3.67
N ASN A 150 -8.43 11.09 -2.66
CA ASN A 150 -7.12 11.17 -2.01
C ASN A 150 -6.73 9.83 -1.35
N ALA A 151 -7.67 9.17 -0.69
CA ALA A 151 -7.46 7.85 -0.08
C ALA A 151 -7.22 6.74 -1.12
N VAL A 152 -8.01 6.74 -2.20
CA VAL A 152 -7.88 5.79 -3.33
C VAL A 152 -6.53 5.98 -4.03
N PHE A 153 -6.15 7.23 -4.31
CA PHE A 153 -4.85 7.55 -4.88
C PHE A 153 -3.72 7.11 -3.96
N ALA A 154 -3.78 7.44 -2.67
CA ALA A 154 -2.76 7.05 -1.70
C ALA A 154 -2.61 5.52 -1.60
N TYR A 155 -3.73 4.79 -1.63
CA TYR A 155 -3.74 3.33 -1.66
C TYR A 155 -3.05 2.77 -2.92
N GLY A 156 -3.42 3.30 -4.10
CA GLY A 156 -2.83 2.90 -5.38
C GLY A 156 -1.33 3.23 -5.47
N ALA A 157 -0.94 4.44 -5.06
CA ALA A 157 0.46 4.89 -5.02
C ALA A 157 1.29 4.03 -4.05
N THR A 158 0.73 3.75 -2.87
CA THR A 158 1.37 2.83 -1.92
C THR A 158 1.56 1.47 -2.57
N LYS A 159 0.54 0.89 -3.22
CA LYS A 159 0.67 -0.40 -3.95
C LYS A 159 1.73 -0.37 -5.05
N ALA A 160 1.85 0.72 -5.79
CA ALA A 160 2.90 0.88 -6.79
C ALA A 160 4.32 0.78 -6.17
N LEU A 161 4.48 1.19 -4.90
CA LEU A 161 5.74 1.05 -4.17
C LEU A 161 6.00 -0.36 -3.61
N LEU A 162 5.11 -1.34 -3.74
CA LEU A 162 5.34 -2.71 -3.23
C LEU A 162 6.73 -3.30 -3.57
N PRO A 163 7.19 -3.30 -4.85
CA PRO A 163 8.50 -3.84 -5.19
C PRO A 163 9.64 -3.07 -4.51
N LEU A 164 9.53 -1.73 -4.45
CA LEU A 164 10.52 -0.89 -3.77
C LEU A 164 10.54 -1.16 -2.27
N ARG A 165 9.38 -1.36 -1.64
CA ARG A 165 9.25 -1.66 -0.20
C ARG A 165 9.90 -2.97 0.18
N LEU A 166 9.78 -4.00 -0.66
CA LEU A 166 10.46 -5.27 -0.43
C LEU A 166 11.98 -5.12 -0.51
N GLY A 167 12.49 -4.39 -1.51
CA GLY A 167 13.92 -4.11 -1.64
C GLY A 167 14.47 -3.29 -0.47
N ALA A 168 13.80 -2.19 -0.13
CA ALA A 168 14.20 -1.30 0.96
C ALA A 168 14.20 -2.03 2.31
N SER A 169 13.17 -2.81 2.63
CA SER A 169 13.09 -3.53 3.90
C SER A 169 14.17 -4.61 4.02
N ILE A 170 14.51 -5.32 2.95
CA ILE A 170 15.62 -6.30 2.95
C ILE A 170 16.96 -5.58 3.19
N TYR A 171 17.18 -4.45 2.53
CA TYR A 171 18.43 -3.69 2.62
C TYR A 171 18.62 -3.03 4.00
N LEU A 172 17.57 -2.48 4.59
CA LEU A 172 17.62 -1.72 5.84
C LEU A 172 17.50 -2.60 7.10
N SER A 173 16.99 -3.84 6.98
CA SER A 173 16.83 -4.76 8.13
C SER A 173 18.11 -4.98 8.97
N PRO A 174 19.31 -5.14 8.39
CA PRO A 174 20.54 -5.28 9.15
C PRO A 174 20.88 -4.04 9.98
N MET A 175 20.67 -2.84 9.41
CA MET A 175 20.93 -1.57 10.08
C MET A 175 19.93 -1.32 11.21
N PHE A 176 18.65 -1.62 10.99
CA PHE A 176 17.60 -1.44 12.00
C PHE A 176 17.75 -2.42 13.17
N SER A 177 18.13 -3.67 12.88
CA SER A 177 18.36 -4.70 13.91
C SER A 177 19.45 -4.27 14.90
N ARG A 178 20.59 -3.80 14.38
CA ARG A 178 21.73 -3.33 15.19
C ARG A 178 21.45 -2.00 15.89
N GLY A 179 20.76 -1.07 15.22
CA GLY A 179 20.55 0.28 15.71
C GLY A 179 19.43 0.43 16.74
N ILE A 180 18.33 -0.32 16.60
CA ILE A 180 17.10 -0.10 17.39
C ILE A 180 16.73 -1.34 18.22
N ILE A 181 16.81 -2.53 17.64
CA ILE A 181 16.29 -3.74 18.31
C ILE A 181 17.27 -4.28 19.35
N GLU A 182 18.56 -4.24 19.06
CA GLU A 182 19.60 -4.68 19.99
C GLU A 182 19.67 -3.84 21.29
N PRO A 183 19.60 -2.49 21.26
CA PRO A 183 19.50 -1.70 22.49
C PRO A 183 18.18 -1.93 23.23
N ILE A 184 17.03 -1.98 22.54
CA ILE A 184 15.73 -2.24 23.19
C ILE A 184 15.71 -3.62 23.86
N ARG A 185 16.25 -4.66 23.20
CA ARG A 185 16.36 -6.00 23.76
C ARG A 185 17.24 -6.00 25.01
N LYS A 186 18.37 -5.29 25.00
CA LYS A 186 19.25 -5.15 26.18
C LYS A 186 18.53 -4.43 27.32
N THR A 187 17.82 -3.34 27.04
CA THR A 187 17.06 -2.59 28.05
C THR A 187 15.93 -3.43 28.66
N ILE A 188 15.12 -4.10 27.85
CA ILE A 188 14.01 -4.93 28.34
C ILE A 188 14.52 -6.14 29.16
N LEU A 189 15.56 -6.83 28.67
CA LEU A 189 16.15 -7.95 29.40
C LEU A 189 16.87 -7.49 30.69
N GLN A 190 17.45 -6.29 30.71
CA GLN A 190 18.03 -5.74 31.92
C GLN A 190 16.97 -5.37 32.96
N THR A 191 15.84 -4.83 32.53
CA THR A 191 14.70 -4.56 33.43
C THR A 191 14.13 -5.86 34.00
N PHE A 192 13.96 -6.90 33.19
CA PHE A 192 13.45 -8.20 33.65
C PHE A 192 14.44 -9.04 34.47
N ARG A 193 15.76 -8.80 34.38
CA ARG A 193 16.77 -9.42 35.26
C ARG A 193 16.98 -8.68 36.58
N ARG A 194 16.37 -7.50 36.74
CA ARG A 194 16.45 -6.67 37.95
C ARG A 194 15.16 -6.70 38.79
N SER A 195 14.09 -7.33 38.31
CA SER A 195 12.91 -7.73 39.08
C SER A 195 13.02 -9.19 39.47
#